data_AF-A0A2D7NA49-F1
#
_entry.id   AF-A0A2D7NA49-F1
#
_cell.length_a   1.000
_cell.length_b   1.000
_cell.length_c   1.000
_cell.angle_alpha   90.00
_cell.angle_beta   90.00
_cell.angle_gamma   90.00
#
_symmetry.space_group_name_H-M   'P 1'
#
loop_
_entity.id
_entity.type
_entity.pdbx_description
1 polymer ?
#
loop_
_entity_poly.entity_id
_entity_poly.type
_entity_poly.pdbx_seq_one_letter_code
_entity_poly.pdbx_strand_id
1 'polypeptide(L)' 'MTDPDGSRSDIGANYFSYIILGDCNSDNTVNVIDIVNIIDGCILGDSLDSCSCGDMNSDNILNIVDIVLLVNIVLEI' A
#
# COMPACT_ATOMS: atom_id res chain seq x y z
N MET A 1 9.73 16.03 19.06
CA MET A 1 11.05 15.68 18.49
C MET A 1 10.93 14.29 17.91
N THR A 2 10.27 14.21 16.76
CA THR A 2 10.13 12.96 16.02
C THR A 2 10.72 13.27 14.67
N ASP A 3 11.93 12.78 14.49
CA ASP A 3 12.61 12.58 13.22
C ASP A 3 12.26 11.15 12.83
N PRO A 4 11.19 10.93 12.02
CA PRO A 4 10.71 9.57 11.74
C PRO A 4 11.69 8.76 10.89
N ASP A 5 12.63 9.39 10.19
CA ASP A 5 13.62 8.70 9.33
C ASP A 5 15.05 8.65 9.89
N GLY A 6 15.33 9.34 10.99
CA GLY A 6 16.63 9.31 11.68
C GLY A 6 17.72 10.15 11.01
N SER A 7 17.38 10.98 10.02
CA SER A 7 18.34 11.79 9.30
C SER A 7 18.58 13.13 10.00
N ARG A 8 19.86 13.40 10.31
CA ARG A 8 20.30 14.60 11.04
C ARG A 8 20.25 15.85 10.14
N SER A 9 19.09 16.30 9.66
CA SER A 9 18.88 17.68 9.16
C SER A 9 17.40 17.99 8.87
N ASP A 10 16.76 18.65 9.83
CA ASP A 10 15.42 19.24 9.70
C ASP A 10 15.51 20.77 9.57
N ILE A 11 15.92 21.28 8.39
CA ILE A 11 15.55 22.62 7.88
C ILE A 11 15.39 22.51 6.35
N GLY A 12 14.15 22.24 5.90
CA GLY A 12 13.78 22.30 4.48
C GLY A 12 13.74 20.98 3.71
N ALA A 13 13.87 19.81 4.38
CA ALA A 13 13.63 18.53 3.74
C ALA A 13 12.12 18.30 3.60
N ASN A 14 11.61 18.32 2.37
CA ASN A 14 10.31 17.73 2.10
C ASN A 14 10.45 16.22 2.34
N TYR A 15 9.74 15.70 3.34
CA TYR A 15 9.58 14.27 3.53
C TYR A 15 8.83 13.70 2.32
N PHE A 16 9.55 13.00 1.45
CA PHE A 16 8.91 12.17 0.43
C PHE A 16 8.56 10.84 1.09
N SER A 17 7.30 10.69 1.52
CA SER A 17 6.76 9.36 1.78
C SER A 17 6.75 8.62 0.44
N TYR A 18 7.56 7.57 0.35
CA TYR A 18 7.60 6.71 -0.81
C TYR A 18 6.36 5.81 -0.75
N ILE A 19 5.33 6.17 -1.53
CA ILE A 19 4.13 5.34 -1.65
C ILE A 19 4.45 4.20 -2.61
N ILE A 20 4.46 2.98 -2.09
CA ILE A 20 4.60 1.77 -2.90
C ILE A 20 3.19 1.29 -3.25
N LEU A 21 2.89 1.18 -4.54
CA LEU A 21 1.63 0.59 -4.99
C LEU A 21 1.60 -0.88 -4.56
N GLY A 22 0.51 -1.30 -3.92
CA GLY A 22 0.37 -2.64 -3.34
C GLY A 22 0.91 -2.80 -1.92
N ASP A 23 1.57 -1.80 -1.33
CA ASP A 23 1.92 -1.77 0.11
C ASP A 23 0.77 -1.11 0.88
N CYS A 24 -0.17 -1.94 1.33
CA CYS A 24 -1.40 -1.47 1.96
C CYS A 24 -1.32 -1.44 3.48
N ASN A 25 -0.24 -1.96 4.08
CA ASN A 25 0.02 -1.85 5.51
C ASN A 25 1.14 -0.84 5.87
N SER A 26 1.73 -0.20 4.86
CA SER A 26 2.80 0.81 4.99
C SER A 26 4.06 0.26 5.67
N ASP A 27 4.38 -1.02 5.45
CA ASP A 27 5.59 -1.66 5.97
C ASP A 27 6.80 -1.58 5.03
N ASN A 28 6.63 -0.95 3.87
CA ASN A 28 7.59 -0.79 2.77
C ASN A 28 7.93 -2.10 2.03
N THR A 29 7.11 -3.13 2.19
CA THR A 29 7.22 -4.38 1.44
C THR A 29 5.89 -4.71 0.78
N VAL A 30 5.94 -5.45 -0.33
CA VAL A 30 4.73 -5.95 -1.00
C VAL A 30 4.73 -7.46 -0.90
N ASN A 31 3.85 -8.00 -0.06
CA ASN A 31 3.79 -9.43 0.22
C ASN A 31 2.34 -9.91 0.47
N VAL A 32 2.19 -11.15 0.94
CA VAL A 32 0.86 -11.75 1.17
C VAL A 32 0.04 -11.01 2.25
N ILE A 33 0.68 -10.30 3.16
CA ILE A 33 0.02 -9.53 4.21
C ILE A 33 -0.78 -8.37 3.60
N ASP A 34 -0.26 -7.70 2.57
CA ASP A 34 -0.99 -6.63 1.85
C ASP A 34 -2.28 -7.14 1.23
N ILE A 35 -2.21 -8.31 0.58
CA ILE A 35 -3.39 -8.98 0.00
C ILE A 35 -4.46 -9.22 1.07
N VAL A 36 -4.06 -9.73 2.23
CA VAL A 36 -4.99 -9.99 3.33
C VAL A 36 -5.60 -8.69 3.85
N ASN A 37 -4.81 -7.62 3.99
CA ASN A 37 -5.30 -6.30 4.42
C ASN A 37 -6.31 -5.70 3.44
N ILE A 38 -6.07 -5.83 2.13
CA ILE A 38 -7.01 -5.37 1.11
C ILE A 38 -8.32 -6.16 1.19
N ILE A 39 -8.24 -7.49 1.32
CA ILE A 39 -9.44 -8.33 1.39
C ILE A 39 -10.25 -8.01 2.65
N ASP A 40 -9.62 -8.00 3.82
CA ASP A 40 -10.30 -7.79 5.10
C ASP A 40 -10.79 -6.35 5.28
N GLY A 41 -9.96 -5.37 4.94
CA GLY A 41 -10.27 -3.95 5.14
C GLY A 41 -11.17 -3.35 4.06
N CYS A 42 -10.96 -3.70 2.79
CA CYS A 42 -11.55 -2.98 1.67
C CYS A 42 -12.61 -3.75 0.89
N ILE A 43 -12.44 -5.06 0.72
CA ILE A 43 -13.38 -5.89 -0.05
C ILE A 43 -14.50 -6.42 0.85
N LEU A 44 -14.14 -6.93 2.04
CA LEU A 44 -15.07 -7.52 2.99
C LEU A 44 -15.47 -6.56 4.12
N GLY A 45 -14.58 -5.62 4.46
CA GLY A 45 -14.80 -4.62 5.50
C GLY A 45 -15.49 -3.35 5.00
N ASP A 46 -16.18 -2.64 5.89
CA ASP A 46 -16.75 -1.32 5.67
C ASP A 46 -15.72 -0.19 5.93
N SER A 47 -14.41 -0.49 5.89
CA SER A 47 -13.41 0.52 6.25
C SER A 47 -13.32 1.62 5.18
N LEU A 48 -13.36 2.88 5.63
CA LEU A 48 -13.29 4.08 4.80
C LEU A 48 -11.85 4.59 4.59
N ASP A 49 -10.86 3.87 5.12
CA ASP A 49 -9.46 4.21 4.93
C ASP A 49 -9.05 3.94 3.48
N SER A 50 -8.11 4.72 2.96
CA SER A 50 -7.83 4.82 1.53
C SER A 50 -7.34 3.49 0.93
N CYS A 51 -8.28 2.69 0.43
CA CYS A 51 -8.04 1.44 -0.30
C CYS A 51 -7.38 1.64 -1.69
N SER A 52 -7.02 2.87 -2.04
CA SER A 52 -6.34 3.21 -3.28
C SER A 52 -4.95 2.57 -3.42
N CYS A 53 -4.34 2.12 -2.32
CA CYS A 53 -3.07 1.38 -2.37
C CYS A 53 -3.19 0.07 -3.16
N GLY A 54 -4.39 -0.52 -3.19
CA GLY A 54 -4.65 -1.81 -3.81
C GLY A 54 -5.25 -1.73 -5.22
N ASP A 55 -5.48 -0.55 -5.79
CA ASP A 55 -5.99 -0.40 -7.17
C ASP A 55 -4.85 -0.60 -8.18
N MET A 56 -4.60 -1.86 -8.51
CA MET A 56 -3.42 -2.29 -9.26
C MET A 56 -3.54 -2.00 -10.75
N ASN A 57 -4.76 -1.85 -11.27
CA ASN A 57 -5.02 -1.52 -12.67
C ASN A 57 -5.40 -0.04 -12.90
N SER A 58 -5.51 0.75 -11.83
CA SER A 58 -5.84 2.19 -11.86
C SER A 58 -7.20 2.50 -12.50
N ASP A 59 -8.19 1.61 -12.34
CA ASP A 59 -9.56 1.82 -12.82
C ASP A 59 -10.49 2.48 -11.78
N ASN A 60 -9.96 2.75 -10.58
CA ASN A 60 -10.66 3.24 -9.39
C ASN A 60 -11.70 2.26 -8.80
N ILE A 61 -11.64 0.98 -9.19
CA ILE A 61 -12.55 -0.07 -8.70
C ILE A 61 -11.71 -1.20 -8.10
N LEU A 62 -11.52 -1.15 -6.79
CA LEU A 62 -10.87 -2.24 -6.08
C LEU A 62 -11.72 -3.52 -6.12
N ASN A 63 -11.24 -4.55 -6.80
CA ASN A 63 -11.91 -5.84 -6.92
C ASN A 63 -10.92 -7.02 -7.06
N ILE A 64 -11.42 -8.19 -7.44
CA ILE A 64 -10.61 -9.41 -7.54
C ILE A 64 -9.52 -9.32 -8.63
N VAL A 65 -9.72 -8.49 -9.66
CA VAL A 65 -8.72 -8.25 -10.71
C VAL A 65 -7.44 -7.65 -10.09
N ASP A 66 -7.58 -6.72 -9.16
CA ASP A 66 -6.44 -6.11 -8.48
C ASP A 66 -5.67 -7.11 -7.63
N ILE A 67 -6.38 -7.99 -6.92
CA ILE A 67 -5.77 -9.06 -6.13
C ILE A 67 -4.96 -9.99 -7.03
N VAL A 68 -5.48 -10.36 -8.20
CA VAL A 68 -4.75 -11.21 -9.15
C VAL A 68 -3.47 -10.52 -9.63
N LEU A 69 -3.53 -9.22 -9.93
CA LEU A 69 -2.34 -8.45 -10.31
C LEU A 69 -1.32 -8.37 -9.18
N LEU A 70 -1.77 -8.13 -7.95
CA LEU A 70 -0.90 -8.09 -6.77
C LEU A 70 -0.24 -9.44 -6.50
N VAL A 71 -0.98 -10.55 -6.64
CA VAL A 71 -0.43 -11.91 -6.53
C VAL A 71 0.66 -12.16 -7.57
N ASN A 72 0.50 -11.69 -8.81
CA ASN A 72 1.54 -11.85 -9.83
C ASN A 72 2.83 -11.12 -9.44
N ILE A 73 2.73 -9.91 -8.88
CA ILE A 73 3.88 -9.15 -8.38
C ILE A 73 4.55 -9.90 -7.22
N VAL A 74 3.78 -10.40 -6.25
CA VAL A 74 4.31 -11.15 -5.10
C VAL A 74 4.99 -12.46 -5.53
N LEU A 75 4.49 -13.10 -6.60
CA LEU A 75 4.98 -14.39 -7.06
C LEU A 75 6.09 -14.32 -8.12
N GLU A 76 6.39 -13.16 -8.70
CA GLU A 76 7.49 -13.09 -9.66
C GLU A 76 7.06 -13.35 -11.13
N ILE A 77 5.76 -13.36 -11.46
CA ILE A 77 5.21 -14.07 -12.66
C ILE A 77 4.49 -13.21 -13.70
#